data_AF-A0A1V4WUU2-F1
#
_entry.id   AF-A0A1V4WUU2-F1
#
_cell.length_a   1.000
_cell.length_b   1.000
_cell.length_c   1.000
_cell.angle_alpha   90.00
_cell.angle_beta   90.00
_cell.angle_gamma   90.00
#
_symmetry.space_group_name_H-M   'P 1'
#
loop_
_entity.id
_entity.type
_entity.pdbx_description
1 polymer ?
#
loop_
_entity_poly.entity_id
_entity_poly.type
_entity_poly.pdbx_seq_one_letter_code
_entity_poly.pdbx_strand_id
1 'polypeptide(L)'
;MSDISLTSGMRANLLSLQSSVKLLDRTQERLSTGKKVNSALDNPVNYFTALDHTTRANDLLAYKDGISEAIQTIKAADTAITAITTLINSAKATAEAAKSTVSSASTSQTLTFSAGITAGATVVIGGDTYTAVTTTDVAAGEFYVGGTAAAAATSLAAAIAMSGTTTFNVSDNGQGVLTISRKDGTAMEAGDITDTSSSVTESDIAANSDELVAKRAQYTTLLSQINDLKDDAYYKGKNLLGGTTAAFDLTVKFGNSHTLTVEGFDGSATGLGITTASSTWIDETTIDVSITQLESALSKLRIESSKLSSNLAVVNARDEWISSVANVLQTGADKLTLADTNEEGANMLMLQTRQSLSTSALSLSAQAAQSVLQLFQ
;
A
#
# COMPACT_ATOMS: atom_id res chain seq x y z
N MET A 1 -60.58 66.54 23.94
CA MET A 1 -59.18 66.56 23.50
C MET A 1 -59.16 67.24 22.16
N SER A 2 -58.52 68.41 22.03
CA SER A 2 -58.45 69.09 20.74
C SER A 2 -57.67 68.22 19.77
N ASP A 3 -58.25 67.88 18.62
CA ASP A 3 -57.48 67.30 17.53
C ASP A 3 -56.32 68.24 17.21
N ILE A 4 -55.09 67.77 17.40
CA ILE A 4 -53.90 68.46 16.94
C ILE A 4 -54.00 68.47 15.41
N SER A 5 -54.56 69.54 14.86
CA SER A 5 -54.65 69.75 13.42
C SER A 5 -53.24 69.94 12.88
N LEU A 6 -52.60 68.85 12.48
CA LEU A 6 -51.32 68.88 11.81
C LEU A 6 -51.47 69.64 10.48
N THR A 7 -50.81 70.79 10.38
CA THR A 7 -50.69 71.53 9.12
C THR A 7 -50.14 70.60 8.04
N SER A 8 -50.51 70.84 6.77
CA SER A 8 -50.06 70.02 5.63
C SER A 8 -48.52 69.89 5.59
N GLY A 9 -47.80 70.96 5.92
CA GLY A 9 -46.33 70.96 6.03
C GLY A 9 -45.78 70.04 7.12
N MET A 10 -46.40 70.00 8.31
CA MET A 10 -45.97 69.10 9.39
C MET A 10 -46.22 67.62 9.05
N ARG A 11 -47.33 67.29 8.37
CA ARG A 11 -47.59 65.92 7.90
C ARG A 11 -46.60 65.47 6.84
N ALA A 12 -46.30 66.33 5.87
CA ALA A 12 -45.30 66.03 4.84
C ALA A 12 -43.91 65.78 5.46
N ASN A 13 -43.54 66.60 6.45
CA ASN A 13 -42.26 66.45 7.14
C ASN A 13 -42.21 65.19 8.04
N LEU A 14 -43.32 64.84 8.69
CA LEU A 14 -43.44 63.62 9.49
C LEU A 14 -43.37 62.35 8.62
N LEU A 15 -44.02 62.33 7.45
CA LEU A 15 -43.95 61.22 6.51
C LEU A 15 -42.52 61.03 5.97
N SER A 16 -41.83 62.15 5.69
CA SER A 16 -40.42 62.15 5.31
C SER A 16 -39.52 61.60 6.43
N LEU A 17 -39.77 61.97 7.69
CA LEU A 17 -39.05 61.45 8.84
C LEU A 17 -39.29 59.94 9.02
N GLN A 18 -40.54 59.48 8.92
CA GLN A 18 -40.89 58.06 9.01
C GLN A 18 -40.21 57.22 7.91
N SER A 19 -40.16 57.74 6.67
CA SER A 19 -39.44 57.06 5.59
C SER A 19 -37.92 57.05 5.81
N SER A 20 -37.36 58.10 6.43
CA SER A 20 -35.94 58.15 6.80
C SER A 20 -35.59 57.19 7.92
N VAL A 21 -36.45 57.04 8.94
CA VAL A 21 -36.26 56.06 10.02
C VAL A 21 -36.32 54.64 9.47
N LYS A 22 -37.28 54.31 8.59
CA LYS A 22 -37.32 52.99 7.93
C LYS A 22 -36.05 52.68 7.12
N LEU A 23 -35.47 53.68 6.46
CA LEU A 23 -34.21 53.52 5.73
C LEU A 23 -33.02 53.35 6.70
N LEU A 24 -33.01 54.07 7.82
CA LEU A 24 -32.01 53.91 8.89
C LEU A 24 -32.03 52.50 9.45
N ASP A 25 -33.22 52.00 9.84
CA ASP A 25 -33.38 50.66 10.41
C ASP A 25 -32.87 49.59 9.43
N ARG A 26 -33.20 49.72 8.14
CA ARG A 26 -32.72 48.80 7.10
C ARG A 26 -31.21 48.87 6.90
N THR A 27 -30.62 50.07 6.81
CA THR A 27 -29.16 50.20 6.65
C THR A 27 -28.42 49.72 7.90
N GLN A 28 -28.98 49.93 9.09
CA GLN A 28 -28.43 49.40 10.33
C GLN A 28 -28.49 47.86 10.36
N GLU A 29 -29.58 47.26 9.91
CA GLU A 29 -29.70 45.82 9.76
C GLU A 29 -28.64 45.28 8.79
N ARG A 30 -28.51 45.88 7.60
CA ARG A 30 -27.51 45.49 6.60
C ARG A 30 -26.07 45.64 7.10
N LEU A 31 -25.78 46.71 7.84
CA LEU A 31 -24.45 46.93 8.42
C LEU A 31 -24.17 45.92 9.56
N SER A 32 -25.19 45.57 10.34
CA SER A 32 -25.07 44.59 11.42
C SER A 32 -24.93 43.15 10.91
N THR A 33 -25.58 42.79 9.81
CA THR A 33 -25.50 41.43 9.24
C THR A 33 -24.43 41.29 8.16
N GLY A 34 -23.92 42.41 7.64
CA GLY A 34 -23.03 42.46 6.47
C GLY A 34 -23.72 42.07 5.15
N LYS A 35 -25.04 41.91 5.15
CA LYS A 35 -25.79 41.39 4.01
C LYS A 35 -26.84 42.40 3.53
N LYS A 36 -26.88 42.61 2.21
CA LYS A 36 -27.91 43.43 1.55
C LYS A 36 -29.24 42.68 1.40
N VAL A 37 -29.19 41.34 1.46
CA VAL A 37 -30.35 40.42 1.45
C VAL A 37 -30.26 39.53 2.68
N ASN A 38 -31.04 39.83 3.72
CA ASN A 38 -31.09 39.05 4.97
C ASN A 38 -32.19 38.00 4.95
N SER A 39 -33.29 38.30 4.28
CA SER A 39 -34.48 37.46 4.22
C SER A 39 -35.07 37.38 2.81
N ALA A 40 -36.00 36.45 2.61
CA ALA A 40 -36.77 36.36 1.37
C ALA A 40 -37.63 37.62 1.10
N LEU A 41 -37.90 38.44 2.12
CA LEU A 41 -38.62 39.70 1.96
C LEU A 41 -37.77 40.81 1.32
N ASP A 42 -36.44 40.75 1.46
CA ASP A 42 -35.54 41.75 0.88
C ASP A 42 -35.37 41.57 -0.62
N ASN A 43 -35.13 40.33 -1.03
CA ASN A 43 -35.09 39.91 -2.43
C ASN A 43 -35.24 38.38 -2.50
N PRO A 44 -36.43 37.86 -2.88
CA PRO A 44 -36.67 36.42 -2.85
C PRO A 44 -35.77 35.65 -3.83
N VAL A 45 -35.51 36.21 -5.02
CA VAL A 45 -34.70 35.55 -6.04
C VAL A 45 -33.27 35.37 -5.55
N ASN A 46 -32.64 36.45 -5.08
CA ASN A 46 -31.26 36.38 -4.59
C ASN A 46 -31.15 35.52 -3.33
N TYR A 47 -32.12 35.63 -2.42
CA TYR A 47 -32.13 34.86 -1.17
C TYR A 47 -32.17 33.35 -1.42
N PHE A 48 -33.15 32.89 -2.21
CA PHE A 48 -33.30 31.45 -2.46
C PHE A 48 -32.20 30.89 -3.36
N THR A 49 -31.68 31.67 -4.32
CA THR A 49 -30.54 31.24 -5.15
C THR A 49 -29.27 31.10 -4.32
N ALA A 50 -29.01 32.05 -3.41
CA ALA A 50 -27.87 31.95 -2.50
C ALA A 50 -28.01 30.78 -1.53
N LEU A 51 -29.23 30.53 -1.02
CA LEU A 51 -29.52 29.38 -0.16
C LEU A 51 -29.26 28.04 -0.88
N ASP A 52 -29.70 27.90 -2.14
CA ASP A 52 -29.43 26.72 -2.96
C ASP A 52 -27.92 26.51 -3.15
N HIS A 53 -27.19 27.57 -3.49
CA HIS A 53 -25.73 27.51 -3.63
C HIS A 53 -25.03 27.10 -2.33
N THR A 54 -25.41 27.68 -1.18
CA THR A 54 -24.85 27.31 0.12
C THR A 54 -25.16 25.87 0.49
N THR A 55 -26.40 25.42 0.27
CA THR A 55 -26.81 24.03 0.55
C THR A 55 -26.00 23.05 -0.28
N ARG A 56 -25.92 23.30 -1.59
CA ARG A 56 -25.13 22.46 -2.50
C ARG A 56 -23.64 22.45 -2.16
N ALA A 57 -23.07 23.60 -1.77
CA ALA A 57 -21.67 23.66 -1.34
C ALA A 57 -21.43 22.80 -0.09
N ASN A 58 -22.31 22.88 0.91
CA ASN A 58 -22.24 22.07 2.12
C ASN A 58 -22.40 20.58 1.82
N ASP A 59 -23.35 20.21 0.95
CA ASP A 59 -23.56 18.82 0.53
C ASP A 59 -22.28 18.25 -0.12
N LEU A 60 -21.61 19.03 -0.98
CA LEU A 60 -20.36 18.63 -1.61
C LEU A 60 -19.23 18.48 -0.57
N LEU A 61 -19.11 19.41 0.37
CA LEU A 61 -18.09 19.36 1.43
C LEU A 61 -18.30 18.18 2.38
N ALA A 62 -19.53 17.72 2.60
CA ALA A 62 -19.81 16.54 3.42
C ALA A 62 -19.18 15.25 2.85
N TYR A 63 -18.95 15.17 1.53
CA TYR A 63 -18.23 14.04 0.93
C TYR A 63 -16.70 14.15 1.06
N LYS A 64 -16.17 15.35 1.34
CA LYS A 64 -14.73 15.62 1.37
C LYS A 64 -13.99 14.81 2.42
N ASP A 65 -14.60 14.61 3.59
CA ASP A 65 -13.99 13.84 4.66
C ASP A 65 -13.85 12.36 4.26
N GLY A 66 -14.90 11.77 3.68
CA GLY A 66 -14.86 10.40 3.15
C GLY A 66 -13.86 10.22 2.00
N ILE A 67 -13.71 11.23 1.15
CA ILE A 67 -12.70 11.25 0.08
C ILE A 67 -11.28 11.32 0.68
N SER A 68 -11.08 12.14 1.70
CA SER A 68 -9.79 12.27 2.38
C SER A 68 -9.40 10.97 3.08
N GLU A 69 -10.36 10.27 3.69
CA GLU A 69 -10.15 8.93 4.25
C GLU A 69 -9.82 7.89 3.18
N ALA A 70 -10.49 7.94 2.03
CA ALA A 70 -10.20 7.06 0.90
C ALA A 70 -8.78 7.26 0.37
N ILE A 71 -8.33 8.52 0.22
CA ILE A 71 -6.94 8.84 -0.16
C ILE A 71 -5.95 8.15 0.78
N GLN A 72 -6.16 8.27 2.09
CA GLN A 72 -5.26 7.68 3.08
C GLN A 72 -5.31 6.15 3.09
N THR A 73 -6.48 5.55 2.86
CA THR A 73 -6.65 4.09 2.72
C THR A 73 -5.87 3.56 1.52
N ILE A 74 -5.95 4.24 0.37
CA ILE A 74 -5.20 3.85 -0.83
C ILE A 74 -3.69 3.98 -0.61
N LYS A 75 -3.23 5.04 0.05
CA LYS A 75 -1.79 5.22 0.38
C LYS A 75 -1.26 4.16 1.36
N ALA A 76 -2.07 3.76 2.34
CA ALA A 76 -1.70 2.68 3.27
C ALA A 76 -1.52 1.36 2.51
N ALA A 77 -2.42 1.04 1.57
CA ALA A 77 -2.30 -0.13 0.71
C ALA A 77 -1.04 -0.09 -0.17
N ASP A 78 -0.73 1.06 -0.80
CA ASP A 78 0.49 1.20 -1.61
C ASP A 78 1.78 1.06 -0.78
N THR A 79 1.77 1.55 0.46
CA THR A 79 2.88 1.35 1.42
C THR A 79 3.06 -0.13 1.75
N ALA A 80 1.97 -0.86 1.97
CA ALA A 80 2.01 -2.30 2.21
C ALA A 80 2.53 -3.07 0.98
N ILE A 81 2.08 -2.71 -0.23
CA ILE A 81 2.61 -3.29 -1.48
C ILE A 81 4.12 -3.09 -1.58
N THR A 82 4.63 -1.92 -1.22
CA THR A 82 6.07 -1.61 -1.25
C THR A 82 6.85 -2.49 -0.28
N ALA A 83 6.33 -2.68 0.94
CA ALA A 83 6.94 -3.55 1.93
C ALA A 83 6.93 -5.03 1.50
N ILE A 84 5.79 -5.53 0.99
CA ILE A 84 5.68 -6.89 0.43
C ILE A 84 6.63 -7.08 -0.75
N THR A 85 6.75 -6.10 -1.64
CA THR A 85 7.71 -6.12 -2.76
C THR A 85 9.13 -6.32 -2.27
N THR A 86 9.50 -5.67 -1.15
CA THR A 86 10.82 -5.81 -0.53
C THR A 86 11.03 -7.23 -0.01
N LEU A 87 10.04 -7.80 0.70
CA LEU A 87 10.12 -9.18 1.18
C LEU A 87 10.20 -10.20 0.05
N ILE A 88 9.47 -10.01 -1.06
CA ILE A 88 9.55 -10.89 -2.23
C ILE A 88 10.94 -10.83 -2.87
N ASN A 89 11.56 -9.65 -2.96
CA ASN A 89 12.94 -9.54 -3.44
C ASN A 89 13.92 -10.26 -2.50
N SER A 90 13.76 -10.16 -1.18
CA SER A 90 14.56 -10.92 -0.21
C SER A 90 14.33 -12.43 -0.33
N ALA A 91 13.10 -12.87 -0.58
CA ALA A 91 12.75 -14.27 -0.78
C ALA A 91 13.38 -14.80 -2.08
N LYS A 92 13.38 -14.00 -3.15
CA LYS A 92 14.05 -14.32 -4.41
C LYS A 92 15.55 -14.48 -4.23
N ALA A 93 16.21 -13.55 -3.56
CA ALA A 93 17.64 -13.65 -3.26
C ALA A 93 17.97 -14.90 -2.42
N THR A 94 17.09 -15.28 -1.49
CA THR A 94 17.23 -16.51 -0.70
C THR A 94 17.10 -17.76 -1.58
N ALA A 95 16.15 -17.76 -2.53
CA ALA A 95 15.99 -18.84 -3.50
C ALA A 95 17.19 -18.96 -4.44
N GLU A 96 17.73 -17.84 -4.95
CA GLU A 96 18.96 -17.82 -5.76
C GLU A 96 20.18 -18.32 -4.97
N ALA A 97 20.29 -17.98 -3.69
CA ALA A 97 21.33 -18.54 -2.83
C ALA A 97 21.17 -20.06 -2.65
N ALA A 98 19.95 -20.53 -2.41
CA ALA A 98 19.66 -21.97 -2.31
C ALA A 98 19.99 -22.72 -3.61
N LYS A 99 19.72 -22.09 -4.76
CA LYS A 99 20.07 -22.59 -6.09
C LYS A 99 21.57 -22.85 -6.21
N SER A 100 22.41 -21.91 -5.74
CA SER A 100 23.87 -22.07 -5.73
C SER A 100 24.35 -23.19 -4.81
N THR A 101 23.64 -23.47 -3.71
CA THR A 101 23.98 -24.54 -2.75
C THR A 101 23.76 -25.92 -3.37
N VAL A 102 22.68 -26.12 -4.13
CA VAL A 102 22.39 -27.42 -4.79
C VAL A 102 23.32 -27.71 -5.95
N SER A 103 23.84 -26.69 -6.65
CA SER A 103 24.82 -26.87 -7.73
C SER A 103 26.18 -27.41 -7.25
N SER A 104 26.53 -27.21 -5.97
CA SER A 104 27.83 -27.63 -5.41
C SER A 104 27.77 -28.99 -4.70
N ALA A 105 26.59 -29.41 -4.23
CA ALA A 105 26.40 -30.65 -3.47
C ALA A 105 26.02 -31.87 -4.33
N SER A 106 25.70 -31.68 -5.62
CA SER A 106 25.05 -32.72 -6.40
C SER A 106 25.98 -33.55 -7.29
N THR A 107 27.17 -33.06 -7.69
CA THR A 107 27.95 -33.76 -8.73
C THR A 107 29.05 -34.67 -8.19
N SER A 108 29.42 -34.57 -6.90
CA SER A 108 30.51 -35.37 -6.32
C SER A 108 30.23 -35.80 -4.89
N GLN A 109 30.49 -37.07 -4.59
CA GLN A 109 30.55 -37.64 -3.24
C GLN A 109 31.98 -37.92 -2.84
N THR A 110 32.23 -38.04 -1.54
CA THR A 110 33.57 -38.32 -1.03
C THR A 110 33.57 -39.56 -0.15
N LEU A 111 34.41 -40.54 -0.45
CA LEU A 111 34.69 -41.68 0.42
C LEU A 111 35.94 -41.40 1.25
N THR A 112 35.79 -41.36 2.57
CA THR A 112 36.91 -41.18 3.50
C THR A 112 37.27 -42.50 4.15
N PHE A 113 38.52 -42.91 4.00
CA PHE A 113 39.07 -44.15 4.55
C PHE A 113 39.69 -43.87 5.92
N SER A 114 39.37 -44.72 6.89
CA SER A 114 40.00 -44.76 8.21
C SER A 114 40.84 -46.03 8.37
N ALA A 115 41.75 -46.03 9.35
CA ALA A 115 42.51 -47.24 9.67
C ALA A 115 41.57 -48.37 10.14
N GLY A 116 41.94 -49.63 9.86
CA GLY A 116 41.23 -50.81 10.39
C GLY A 116 40.27 -51.51 9.42
N ILE A 117 40.36 -51.26 8.11
CA ILE A 117 39.55 -51.98 7.11
C ILE A 117 39.97 -53.45 7.08
N THR A 118 39.01 -54.35 7.28
CA THR A 118 39.22 -55.80 7.27
C THR A 118 39.02 -56.39 5.88
N ALA A 119 39.73 -57.47 5.56
CA ALA A 119 39.44 -58.25 4.36
C ALA A 119 37.98 -58.72 4.32
N GLY A 120 37.38 -58.69 3.14
CA GLY A 120 35.98 -59.01 2.90
C GLY A 120 35.01 -57.83 3.07
N ALA A 121 35.46 -56.66 3.52
CA ALA A 121 34.67 -55.43 3.45
C ALA A 121 34.38 -55.06 1.98
N THR A 122 33.16 -54.62 1.68
CA THR A 122 32.77 -54.26 0.31
C THR A 122 32.29 -52.83 0.19
N VAL A 123 32.80 -52.13 -0.83
CA VAL A 123 32.31 -50.82 -1.30
C VAL A 123 31.62 -51.03 -2.63
N VAL A 124 30.36 -50.60 -2.75
CA VAL A 124 29.58 -50.61 -3.99
C VAL A 124 29.59 -49.21 -4.57
N ILE A 125 29.96 -49.08 -5.85
CA ILE A 125 29.91 -47.81 -6.59
C ILE A 125 29.23 -48.08 -7.93
N GLY A 126 28.11 -47.40 -8.21
CA GLY A 126 27.42 -47.57 -9.48
C GLY A 126 26.81 -48.95 -9.72
N GLY A 127 26.60 -49.72 -8.66
CA GLY A 127 26.20 -51.13 -8.72
C GLY A 127 27.36 -52.13 -8.84
N ASP A 128 28.60 -51.67 -9.09
CA ASP A 128 29.78 -52.52 -9.09
C ASP A 128 30.32 -52.70 -7.67
N THR A 129 30.60 -53.95 -7.28
CA THR A 129 31.07 -54.29 -5.93
C THR A 129 32.59 -54.44 -5.91
N TYR A 130 33.25 -53.70 -5.04
CA TYR A 130 34.69 -53.75 -4.79
C TYR A 130 34.98 -54.37 -3.43
N THR A 131 35.77 -55.45 -3.38
CA THR A 131 36.03 -56.22 -2.16
C THR A 131 37.45 -55.99 -1.63
N ALA A 132 37.57 -55.76 -0.32
CA ALA A 132 38.84 -55.57 0.36
C ALA A 132 39.64 -56.88 0.47
N VAL A 133 40.90 -56.86 0.07
CA VAL A 133 41.86 -57.97 0.17
C VAL A 133 43.17 -57.55 0.86
N THR A 134 43.88 -58.51 1.43
CA THR A 134 45.20 -58.28 2.07
C THR A 134 46.38 -58.63 1.18
N THR A 135 46.14 -58.99 -0.08
CA THR A 135 47.19 -59.32 -1.06
C THR A 135 47.49 -58.11 -1.94
N THR A 136 48.77 -57.88 -2.24
CA THR A 136 49.19 -56.78 -3.13
C THR A 136 48.90 -57.06 -4.61
N ASP A 137 48.67 -58.32 -4.96
CA ASP A 137 48.12 -58.73 -6.24
C ASP A 137 46.59 -58.70 -6.12
N VAL A 138 45.97 -57.69 -6.74
CA VAL A 138 44.53 -57.41 -6.66
C VAL A 138 43.87 -57.78 -7.98
N ALA A 139 42.81 -58.60 -7.94
CA ALA A 139 42.03 -58.92 -9.12
C ALA A 139 41.08 -57.77 -9.49
N ALA A 140 40.42 -57.86 -10.65
CA ALA A 140 39.34 -56.93 -11.00
C ALA A 140 38.22 -57.00 -9.96
N GLY A 141 37.76 -55.84 -9.46
CA GLY A 141 36.78 -55.78 -8.38
C GLY A 141 37.35 -55.99 -6.98
N GLU A 142 38.67 -56.00 -6.81
CA GLU A 142 39.33 -56.10 -5.51
C GLU A 142 40.23 -54.89 -5.22
N PHE A 143 40.41 -54.54 -3.95
CA PHE A 143 41.32 -53.47 -3.52
C PHE A 143 42.10 -53.83 -2.25
N TYR A 144 43.32 -53.32 -2.13
CA TYR A 144 44.28 -53.71 -1.10
C TYR A 144 44.17 -52.85 0.17
N VAL A 145 43.98 -53.47 1.34
CA VAL A 145 43.79 -52.75 2.62
C VAL A 145 44.95 -52.84 3.62
N GLY A 146 45.97 -53.67 3.33
CA GLY A 146 47.01 -54.08 4.29
C GLY A 146 48.10 -53.05 4.62
N GLY A 147 47.86 -51.74 4.42
CA GLY A 147 48.89 -50.70 4.58
C GLY A 147 48.41 -49.50 5.42
N THR A 148 47.83 -48.51 4.77
CA THR A 148 47.31 -47.26 5.37
C THR A 148 45.96 -46.91 4.74
N ALA A 149 45.22 -45.98 5.34
CA ALA A 149 43.99 -45.45 4.74
C ALA A 149 44.25 -44.89 3.32
N ALA A 150 45.39 -44.23 3.12
CA ALA A 150 45.83 -43.76 1.81
C ALA A 150 46.05 -44.93 0.83
N ALA A 151 46.75 -45.99 1.23
CA ALA A 151 46.98 -47.14 0.37
C ALA A 151 45.66 -47.84 -0.03
N ALA A 152 44.71 -47.93 0.90
CA ALA A 152 43.38 -48.48 0.64
C ALA A 152 42.62 -47.63 -0.40
N ALA A 153 42.56 -46.31 -0.20
CA ALA A 153 41.94 -45.38 -1.14
C ALA A 153 42.58 -45.45 -2.54
N THR A 154 43.92 -45.38 -2.63
CA THR A 154 44.65 -45.48 -3.90
C THR A 154 44.38 -46.81 -4.62
N SER A 155 44.36 -47.92 -3.87
CA SER A 155 44.08 -49.23 -4.46
C SER A 155 42.64 -49.36 -4.96
N LEU A 156 41.66 -48.77 -4.27
CA LEU A 156 40.28 -48.76 -4.72
C LEU A 156 40.11 -47.89 -5.96
N ALA A 157 40.74 -46.70 -6.00
CA ALA A 157 40.75 -45.86 -7.20
C ALA A 157 41.33 -46.61 -8.41
N ALA A 158 42.39 -47.40 -8.21
CA ALA A 158 42.96 -48.26 -9.25
C ALA A 158 42.01 -49.39 -9.68
N ALA A 159 41.34 -50.04 -8.74
CA ALA A 159 40.35 -51.10 -9.01
C ALA A 159 39.16 -50.58 -9.85
N ILE A 160 38.69 -49.37 -9.55
CA ILE A 160 37.64 -48.70 -10.32
C ILE A 160 38.13 -48.36 -11.74
N ALA A 161 39.37 -47.86 -11.86
CA ALA A 161 39.97 -47.58 -13.17
C ALA A 161 40.13 -48.84 -14.04
N MET A 162 40.46 -49.99 -13.43
CA MET A 162 40.59 -51.29 -14.12
C MET A 162 39.25 -51.85 -14.61
N SER A 163 38.17 -51.62 -13.88
CA SER A 163 36.81 -52.10 -14.23
C SER A 163 36.19 -51.31 -15.40
N GLY A 164 36.76 -50.14 -15.71
CA GLY A 164 36.27 -49.24 -16.75
C GLY A 164 35.32 -48.20 -16.16
N THR A 165 35.74 -46.95 -16.15
CA THR A 165 34.94 -45.83 -15.63
C THR A 165 33.86 -45.43 -16.65
N THR A 166 32.76 -46.19 -16.77
CA THR A 166 31.69 -45.84 -17.73
C THR A 166 30.73 -44.78 -17.17
N THR A 167 30.55 -44.77 -15.85
CA THR A 167 29.53 -43.99 -15.15
C THR A 167 30.12 -42.96 -14.17
N PHE A 168 31.27 -43.23 -13.54
CA PHE A 168 31.88 -42.35 -12.53
C PHE A 168 33.33 -41.96 -12.84
N ASN A 169 33.70 -40.73 -12.49
CA ASN A 169 35.08 -40.27 -12.32
C ASN A 169 35.49 -40.49 -10.87
N VAL A 170 36.76 -40.84 -10.66
CA VAL A 170 37.34 -40.99 -9.31
C VAL A 170 38.64 -40.23 -9.25
N SER A 171 38.80 -39.42 -8.21
CA SER A 171 40.01 -38.68 -7.89
C SER A 171 40.49 -39.05 -6.50
N ASP A 172 41.69 -39.59 -6.39
CA ASP A 172 42.36 -39.85 -5.11
C ASP A 172 43.18 -38.63 -4.69
N ASN A 173 43.05 -38.21 -3.43
CA ASN A 173 43.86 -37.13 -2.87
C ASN A 173 45.19 -37.61 -2.27
N GLY A 174 45.46 -38.92 -2.27
CA GLY A 174 46.68 -39.54 -1.73
C GLY A 174 46.73 -39.60 -0.20
N GLN A 175 45.68 -39.15 0.48
CA GLN A 175 45.59 -39.02 1.93
C GLN A 175 44.43 -39.85 2.52
N GLY A 176 43.90 -40.81 1.74
CA GLY A 176 42.81 -41.69 2.17
C GLY A 176 41.42 -41.15 1.86
N VAL A 177 41.29 -40.22 0.91
CA VAL A 177 40.00 -39.66 0.50
C VAL A 177 39.84 -39.76 -1.00
N LEU A 178 38.73 -40.38 -1.44
CA LEU A 178 38.35 -40.46 -2.84
C LEU A 178 37.17 -39.55 -3.13
N THR A 179 37.31 -38.66 -4.09
CA THR A 179 36.18 -37.90 -4.66
C THR A 179 35.65 -38.64 -5.87
N ILE A 180 34.36 -38.97 -5.85
CA ILE A 180 33.67 -39.72 -6.90
C ILE A 180 32.60 -38.80 -7.48
N SER A 181 32.51 -38.72 -8.81
CA SER A 181 31.50 -37.91 -9.51
C SER A 181 30.93 -38.63 -10.72
N ARG A 182 29.70 -38.36 -11.13
CA ARG A 182 29.16 -38.94 -12.36
C ARG A 182 29.83 -38.32 -13.60
N LYS A 183 30.17 -39.16 -14.57
CA LYS A 183 30.87 -38.74 -15.81
C LYS A 183 30.03 -37.90 -16.74
N ASP A 184 28.72 -38.14 -16.75
CA ASP A 184 27.75 -37.40 -17.54
C ASP A 184 27.40 -36.03 -16.92
N GLY A 185 27.96 -35.71 -15.74
CA GLY A 185 27.71 -34.47 -15.01
C GLY A 185 26.35 -34.41 -14.33
N THR A 186 25.58 -35.50 -14.32
CA THR A 186 24.32 -35.59 -13.60
C THR A 186 24.57 -35.62 -12.08
N ALA A 187 23.53 -35.30 -11.32
CA ALA A 187 23.59 -35.40 -9.87
C ALA A 187 23.86 -36.86 -9.46
N MET A 188 24.69 -37.09 -8.47
CA MET A 188 24.78 -38.37 -7.79
C MET A 188 23.42 -38.68 -7.13
N GLU A 189 23.10 -39.96 -6.89
CA GLU A 189 21.88 -40.41 -6.20
C GLU A 189 22.18 -41.22 -4.94
N ALA A 190 21.24 -41.25 -3.99
CA ALA A 190 21.34 -42.12 -2.82
C ALA A 190 21.41 -43.59 -3.27
N GLY A 191 22.52 -44.26 -2.98
CA GLY A 191 22.81 -45.61 -3.45
C GLY A 191 23.78 -45.70 -4.63
N ASP A 192 24.24 -44.56 -5.19
CA ASP A 192 25.37 -44.55 -6.12
C ASP A 192 26.66 -45.04 -5.47
N ILE A 193 26.79 -44.81 -4.18
CA ILE A 193 27.83 -45.41 -3.36
C ILE A 193 27.12 -46.04 -2.16
N THR A 194 27.60 -47.21 -1.75
CA THR A 194 27.13 -47.91 -0.55
C THR A 194 28.30 -48.68 0.02
N ASP A 195 28.59 -48.52 1.29
CA ASP A 195 29.65 -49.27 1.96
C ASP A 195 29.10 -50.17 3.07
N THR A 196 29.82 -51.26 3.32
CA THR A 196 29.52 -52.24 4.37
C THR A 196 30.53 -52.20 5.51
N SER A 197 31.58 -51.37 5.40
CA SER A 197 32.65 -51.22 6.39
C SER A 197 32.34 -50.11 7.38
N SER A 198 32.64 -50.31 8.66
CA SER A 198 32.61 -49.20 9.63
C SER A 198 33.83 -48.26 9.50
N SER A 199 34.82 -48.62 8.69
CA SER A 199 36.09 -47.90 8.52
C SER A 199 36.17 -47.13 7.19
N VAL A 200 35.14 -47.17 6.36
CA VAL A 200 34.98 -46.27 5.20
C VAL A 200 33.71 -45.48 5.43
N THR A 201 33.80 -44.16 5.38
CA THR A 201 32.67 -43.26 5.59
C THR A 201 32.41 -42.49 4.31
N GLU A 202 31.23 -42.66 3.74
CA GLU A 202 30.73 -41.83 2.65
C GLU A 202 30.27 -40.47 3.20
N SER A 203 30.68 -39.40 2.53
CA SER A 203 30.00 -38.12 2.62
C SER A 203 28.74 -38.26 1.79
N ASP A 204 27.61 -38.49 2.44
CA ASP A 204 26.30 -38.58 1.80
C ASP A 204 26.09 -37.43 0.80
N ILE A 205 25.43 -37.72 -0.31
CA ILE A 205 24.66 -36.71 -1.03
C ILE A 205 23.66 -36.20 -0.03
N ALA A 206 23.93 -35.01 0.48
CA ALA A 206 22.95 -34.33 1.27
C ALA A 206 21.80 -33.98 0.31
N ALA A 207 20.83 -34.88 0.17
CA ALA A 207 19.48 -34.58 -0.33
C ALA A 207 18.82 -33.44 0.49
N ASN A 208 19.50 -33.01 1.56
CA ASN A 208 19.45 -31.68 2.14
C ASN A 208 20.76 -31.35 2.84
N SER A 209 21.63 -30.52 2.27
CA SER A 209 22.69 -29.90 3.07
C SER A 209 22.06 -29.07 4.19
N ASP A 210 22.71 -28.99 5.36
CA ASP A 210 22.24 -28.13 6.47
C ASP A 210 22.01 -26.69 6.00
N GLU A 211 22.80 -26.25 5.02
CA GLU A 211 22.66 -24.95 4.36
C GLU A 211 21.35 -24.85 3.56
N LEU A 212 20.99 -25.85 2.75
CA LEU A 212 19.73 -25.86 2.01
C LEU A 212 18.52 -25.88 2.95
N VAL A 213 18.59 -26.64 4.05
CA VAL A 213 17.56 -26.64 5.10
C VAL A 213 17.40 -25.24 5.70
N ALA A 214 18.50 -24.58 6.04
CA ALA A 214 18.47 -23.22 6.57
C ALA A 214 17.86 -22.22 5.56
N LYS A 215 18.18 -22.34 4.26
CA LYS A 215 17.61 -21.48 3.21
C LYS A 215 16.11 -21.68 3.02
N ARG A 216 15.63 -22.92 3.05
CA ARG A 216 14.18 -23.21 3.00
C ARG A 216 13.45 -22.63 4.20
N ALA A 217 14.03 -22.73 5.40
CA ALA A 217 13.47 -22.13 6.60
C ALA A 217 13.38 -20.60 6.48
N GLN A 218 14.47 -19.94 6.05
CA GLN A 218 14.49 -18.49 5.79
C GLN A 218 13.42 -18.07 4.76
N TYR A 219 13.32 -18.79 3.65
CA TYR A 219 12.32 -18.53 2.61
C TYR A 219 10.90 -18.65 3.16
N THR A 220 10.62 -19.71 3.94
CA THR A 220 9.30 -19.93 4.56
C THR A 220 8.93 -18.81 5.53
N THR A 221 9.88 -18.34 6.34
CA THR A 221 9.68 -17.18 7.23
C THR A 221 9.37 -15.92 6.42
N LEU A 222 10.06 -15.66 5.31
CA LEU A 222 9.78 -14.50 4.45
C LEU A 222 8.37 -14.57 3.85
N LEU A 223 7.91 -15.74 3.43
CA LEU A 223 6.52 -15.92 2.95
C LEU A 223 5.50 -15.70 4.07
N SER A 224 5.79 -16.13 5.31
CA SER A 224 4.94 -15.83 6.47
C SER A 224 4.85 -14.33 6.70
N GLN A 225 5.99 -13.62 6.67
CA GLN A 225 6.02 -12.16 6.86
C GLN A 225 5.27 -11.40 5.75
N ILE A 226 5.23 -11.93 4.53
CA ILE A 226 4.37 -11.38 3.46
C ILE A 226 2.89 -11.48 3.86
N ASN A 227 2.46 -12.63 4.40
CA ASN A 227 1.09 -12.81 4.86
C ASN A 227 0.77 -11.89 6.05
N ASP A 228 1.69 -11.78 7.00
CA ASP A 228 1.56 -10.90 8.17
C ASP A 228 1.42 -9.43 7.72
N LEU A 229 2.26 -8.94 6.80
CA LEU A 229 2.15 -7.59 6.26
C LEU A 229 0.84 -7.33 5.51
N LYS A 230 0.37 -8.33 4.76
CA LYS A 230 -0.93 -8.26 4.08
C LYS A 230 -2.06 -8.15 5.11
N ASP A 231 -1.99 -8.89 6.21
CA ASP A 231 -2.98 -8.79 7.28
C ASP A 231 -2.83 -7.49 8.10
N ASP A 232 -1.63 -6.92 8.22
CA ASP A 232 -1.41 -5.64 8.94
C ASP A 232 -1.77 -4.39 8.11
N ALA A 233 -2.04 -4.53 6.81
CA ALA A 233 -2.32 -3.44 5.87
C ALA A 233 -3.71 -2.78 6.06
N TYR A 234 -4.12 -2.52 7.30
CA TYR A 234 -5.37 -1.86 7.65
C TYR A 234 -5.22 -0.36 7.83
N TYR A 235 -6.18 0.39 7.28
CA TYR A 235 -6.42 1.79 7.61
C TYR A 235 -7.89 1.99 7.95
N LYS A 236 -8.17 2.49 9.16
CA LYS A 236 -9.55 2.71 9.68
C LYS A 236 -10.51 1.54 9.44
N GLY A 237 -10.02 0.29 9.54
CA GLY A 237 -10.83 -0.92 9.36
C GLY A 237 -11.01 -1.39 7.91
N LYS A 238 -10.31 -0.79 6.93
CA LYS A 238 -10.23 -1.28 5.56
C LYS A 238 -8.84 -1.81 5.24
N ASN A 239 -8.79 -2.97 4.58
CA ASN A 239 -7.58 -3.59 4.07
C ASN A 239 -7.81 -3.98 2.61
N LEU A 240 -7.15 -3.27 1.70
CA LEU A 240 -7.29 -3.48 0.24
C LEU A 240 -6.46 -4.68 -0.25
N LEU A 241 -5.60 -5.26 0.59
CA LEU A 241 -4.77 -6.44 0.30
C LEU A 241 -5.38 -7.72 0.91
N GLY A 242 -6.50 -7.59 1.63
CA GLY A 242 -7.10 -8.66 2.41
C GLY A 242 -7.74 -9.78 1.56
N GLY A 243 -8.09 -9.49 0.30
CA GLY A 243 -8.75 -10.42 -0.61
C GLY A 243 -9.52 -9.73 -1.74
N THR A 244 -10.23 -10.54 -2.55
CA THR A 244 -10.98 -10.09 -3.74
C THR A 244 -12.48 -9.96 -3.51
N THR A 245 -12.96 -10.18 -2.29
CA THR A 245 -14.38 -10.04 -1.96
C THR A 245 -14.74 -8.58 -1.68
N ALA A 246 -15.99 -8.19 -1.94
CA ALA A 246 -16.51 -6.84 -1.70
C ALA A 246 -16.35 -6.31 -0.25
N ALA A 247 -16.03 -7.17 0.72
CA ALA A 247 -15.69 -6.75 2.08
C ALA A 247 -14.40 -5.90 2.12
N PHE A 248 -13.44 -6.22 1.25
CA PHE A 248 -12.14 -5.55 1.16
C PHE A 248 -12.19 -4.31 0.27
N ASP A 249 -13.13 -4.26 -0.68
CA ASP A 249 -13.32 -3.10 -1.56
C ASP A 249 -13.61 -1.82 -0.76
N LEU A 250 -13.10 -0.71 -1.29
CA LEU A 250 -13.34 0.63 -0.81
C LEU A 250 -14.26 1.37 -1.78
N THR A 251 -15.44 1.77 -1.32
CA THR A 251 -16.35 2.62 -2.09
C THR A 251 -16.15 4.08 -1.70
N VAL A 252 -15.63 4.87 -2.63
CA VAL A 252 -15.51 6.33 -2.48
C VAL A 252 -16.75 6.98 -3.06
N LYS A 253 -17.43 7.83 -2.27
CA LYS A 253 -18.62 8.57 -2.72
C LYS A 253 -18.24 10.02 -3.03
N PHE A 254 -18.66 10.51 -4.19
CA PHE A 254 -18.50 11.91 -4.61
C PHE A 254 -19.84 12.66 -4.66
N GLY A 255 -20.93 12.00 -4.26
CA GLY A 255 -22.30 12.49 -4.34
C GLY A 255 -23.29 11.34 -4.10
N ASN A 256 -24.59 11.61 -4.28
CA ASN A 256 -25.66 10.64 -4.02
C ASN A 256 -25.59 9.37 -4.90
N SER A 257 -25.14 9.49 -6.15
CA SER A 257 -25.07 8.37 -7.11
C SER A 257 -23.71 8.20 -7.79
N HIS A 258 -22.73 9.01 -7.42
CA HIS A 258 -21.42 9.03 -8.06
C HIS A 258 -20.41 8.37 -7.13
N THR A 259 -19.92 7.19 -7.52
CA THR A 259 -18.98 6.42 -6.71
C THR A 259 -17.81 5.90 -7.54
N LEU A 260 -16.68 5.70 -6.89
CA LEU A 260 -15.58 4.89 -7.39
C LEU A 260 -15.43 3.69 -6.44
N THR A 261 -15.37 2.48 -7.00
CA THR A 261 -14.98 1.30 -6.24
C THR A 261 -13.51 1.03 -6.49
N VAL A 262 -12.72 1.05 -5.42
CA VAL A 262 -11.35 0.56 -5.42
C VAL A 262 -11.41 -0.89 -4.98
N GLU A 263 -11.25 -1.79 -5.94
CA GLU A 263 -11.29 -3.23 -5.71
C GLU A 263 -10.08 -3.68 -4.88
N GLY A 264 -10.33 -4.53 -3.89
CA GLY A 264 -9.29 -5.21 -3.15
C GLY A 264 -8.67 -6.35 -3.97
N PHE A 265 -7.46 -6.75 -3.60
CA PHE A 265 -6.83 -7.96 -4.12
C PHE A 265 -6.26 -8.79 -2.97
N ASP A 266 -5.95 -10.06 -3.22
CA ASP A 266 -5.28 -10.90 -2.23
C ASP A 266 -3.75 -10.73 -2.32
N GLY A 267 -3.18 -10.03 -1.34
CA GLY A 267 -1.74 -9.79 -1.21
C GLY A 267 -0.97 -10.89 -0.49
N SER A 268 -1.62 -12.00 -0.10
CA SER A 268 -0.94 -13.14 0.52
C SER A 268 0.01 -13.83 -0.46
N ALA A 269 0.96 -14.62 0.04
CA ALA A 269 1.86 -15.40 -0.81
C ALA A 269 1.07 -16.25 -1.82
N THR A 270 0.01 -16.94 -1.37
CA THR A 270 -0.88 -17.72 -2.25
C THR A 270 -1.67 -16.84 -3.20
N GLY A 271 -2.23 -15.73 -2.73
CA GLY A 271 -2.94 -14.75 -3.54
C GLY A 271 -2.09 -14.15 -4.67
N LEU A 272 -0.78 -14.04 -4.44
CA LEU A 272 0.22 -13.60 -5.42
C LEU A 272 0.72 -14.72 -6.35
N GLY A 273 0.29 -15.97 -6.14
CA GLY A 273 0.65 -17.11 -6.97
C GLY A 273 1.87 -17.90 -6.50
N ILE A 274 2.40 -17.61 -5.30
CA ILE A 274 3.48 -18.36 -4.67
C ILE A 274 2.85 -19.58 -3.99
N THR A 275 2.98 -20.73 -4.65
CA THR A 275 2.28 -21.98 -4.28
C THR A 275 3.22 -23.15 -4.07
N THR A 276 4.47 -23.06 -4.54
CA THR A 276 5.48 -24.09 -4.28
C THR A 276 5.95 -24.02 -2.83
N ALA A 277 5.83 -25.15 -2.13
CA ALA A 277 6.40 -25.28 -0.80
C ALA A 277 7.93 -25.38 -0.87
N SER A 278 8.64 -24.68 0.00
CA SER A 278 10.11 -24.72 0.06
C SER A 278 10.67 -26.13 0.29
N SER A 279 9.88 -27.03 0.89
CA SER A 279 10.24 -28.43 1.09
C SER A 279 10.46 -29.22 -0.21
N THR A 280 10.02 -28.70 -1.37
CA THR A 280 10.24 -29.34 -2.67
C THR A 280 11.55 -28.96 -3.34
N TRP A 281 12.36 -28.07 -2.76
CA TRP A 281 13.61 -27.57 -3.35
C TRP A 281 14.73 -28.60 -3.32
N ILE A 282 14.69 -29.62 -4.17
CA ILE A 282 15.67 -30.72 -4.18
C ILE A 282 16.82 -30.43 -5.14
N ASP A 283 16.53 -29.72 -6.22
CA ASP A 283 17.45 -29.44 -7.32
C ASP A 283 17.25 -28.02 -7.88
N GLU A 284 18.03 -27.67 -8.90
CA GLU A 284 17.95 -26.37 -9.57
C GLU A 284 16.55 -26.11 -10.16
N THR A 285 15.96 -27.13 -10.78
CA THR A 285 14.69 -27.05 -11.50
C THR A 285 13.54 -26.68 -10.56
N THR A 286 13.46 -27.34 -9.40
CA THR A 286 12.42 -27.11 -8.39
C THR A 286 12.55 -25.74 -7.71
N ILE A 287 13.78 -25.25 -7.54
CA ILE A 287 14.04 -23.89 -7.03
C ILE A 287 13.66 -22.84 -8.08
N ASP A 288 13.98 -23.06 -9.35
CA ASP A 288 13.65 -22.15 -10.45
C ASP A 288 12.15 -21.93 -10.64
N VAL A 289 11.32 -22.95 -10.36
CA VAL A 289 9.86 -22.78 -10.32
C VAL A 289 9.46 -21.72 -9.28
N SER A 290 10.06 -21.76 -8.08
CA SER A 290 9.77 -20.80 -7.02
C SER A 290 10.26 -19.39 -7.36
N ILE A 291 11.44 -19.28 -7.99
CA ILE A 291 11.96 -17.99 -8.50
C ILE A 291 10.99 -17.39 -9.53
N THR A 292 10.51 -18.20 -10.48
CA THR A 292 9.55 -17.79 -11.51
C THR A 292 8.22 -17.32 -10.89
N GLN A 293 7.75 -17.99 -9.84
CA GLN A 293 6.56 -17.56 -9.09
C GLN A 293 6.77 -16.22 -8.39
N LEU A 294 7.94 -15.98 -7.79
CA LEU A 294 8.28 -14.70 -7.16
C LEU A 294 8.32 -13.55 -8.19
N GLU A 295 8.87 -13.79 -9.38
CA GLU A 295 8.87 -12.80 -10.47
C GLU A 295 7.46 -12.48 -10.98
N SER A 296 6.61 -13.50 -11.06
CA SER A 296 5.20 -13.35 -11.39
C SER A 296 4.46 -12.56 -10.30
N ALA A 297 4.72 -12.84 -9.03
CA ALA A 297 4.19 -12.10 -7.90
C ALA A 297 4.60 -10.61 -7.92
N LEU A 298 5.87 -10.30 -8.19
CA LEU A 298 6.35 -8.92 -8.37
C LEU A 298 5.63 -8.22 -9.52
N SER A 299 5.41 -8.92 -10.63
CA SER A 299 4.68 -8.36 -11.78
C SER A 299 3.22 -8.07 -11.43
N LYS A 300 2.56 -8.96 -10.67
CA LYS A 300 1.20 -8.75 -10.17
C LYS A 300 1.11 -7.55 -9.23
N LEU A 301 2.02 -7.41 -8.27
CA LEU A 301 2.05 -6.25 -7.36
C LEU A 301 2.23 -4.92 -8.10
N ARG A 302 3.05 -4.88 -9.15
CA ARG A 302 3.20 -3.68 -10.00
C ARG A 302 1.89 -3.32 -10.73
N ILE A 303 1.17 -4.32 -11.22
CA ILE A 303 -0.15 -4.12 -11.85
C ILE A 303 -1.14 -3.56 -10.83
N GLU A 304 -1.21 -4.12 -9.63
CA GLU A 304 -2.13 -3.66 -8.58
C GLU A 304 -1.76 -2.25 -8.07
N SER A 305 -0.47 -1.94 -7.84
CA SER A 305 -0.03 -0.58 -7.48
C SER A 305 -0.35 0.43 -8.59
N SER A 306 -0.27 0.05 -9.87
CA SER A 306 -0.68 0.90 -10.99
C SER A 306 -2.19 1.20 -10.97
N LYS A 307 -3.04 0.20 -10.67
CA LYS A 307 -4.48 0.40 -10.50
C LYS A 307 -4.79 1.32 -9.31
N LEU A 308 -4.14 1.10 -8.16
CA LEU A 308 -4.30 1.96 -6.99
C LEU A 308 -3.87 3.40 -7.27
N SER A 309 -2.77 3.59 -7.99
CA SER A 309 -2.30 4.91 -8.41
C SER A 309 -3.28 5.62 -9.34
N SER A 310 -3.86 4.90 -10.31
CA SER A 310 -4.90 5.44 -11.19
C SER A 310 -6.15 5.85 -10.40
N ASN A 311 -6.62 4.99 -9.49
CA ASN A 311 -7.74 5.31 -8.60
C ASN A 311 -7.44 6.52 -7.71
N LEU A 312 -6.24 6.60 -7.13
CA LEU A 312 -5.81 7.73 -6.30
C LEU A 312 -5.82 9.04 -7.10
N ALA A 313 -5.37 9.03 -8.36
CA ALA A 313 -5.42 10.21 -9.22
C ALA A 313 -6.86 10.69 -9.46
N VAL A 314 -7.81 9.76 -9.67
CA VAL A 314 -9.23 10.09 -9.80
C VAL A 314 -9.78 10.69 -8.50
N VAL A 315 -9.47 10.08 -7.36
CA VAL A 315 -9.94 10.55 -6.05
C VAL A 315 -9.39 11.95 -5.72
N ASN A 316 -8.09 12.21 -5.96
CA ASN A 316 -7.48 13.53 -5.78
C ASN A 316 -8.12 14.59 -6.69
N ALA A 317 -8.30 14.29 -7.99
CA ALA A 317 -8.94 15.21 -8.91
C ALA A 317 -10.38 15.57 -8.49
N ARG A 318 -11.09 14.61 -7.87
CA ARG A 318 -12.43 14.85 -7.32
C ARG A 318 -12.39 15.66 -6.03
N ASP A 319 -11.42 15.45 -5.14
CA ASP A 319 -11.24 16.26 -3.93
C ASP A 319 -11.01 17.74 -4.28
N GLU A 320 -10.11 18.00 -5.24
CA GLU A 320 -9.80 19.34 -5.74
C GLU A 320 -11.01 19.99 -6.42
N TRP A 321 -11.70 19.24 -7.28
CA TRP A 321 -12.89 19.73 -7.97
C TRP A 321 -14.03 20.06 -6.99
N ILE A 322 -14.30 19.20 -6.01
CA ILE A 322 -15.30 19.44 -4.96
C ILE A 322 -14.98 20.71 -4.19
N SER A 323 -13.72 20.85 -3.76
CA SER A 323 -13.27 22.03 -3.03
C SER A 323 -13.42 23.31 -3.86
N SER A 324 -13.04 23.26 -5.14
CA SER A 324 -13.18 24.38 -6.07
C SER A 324 -14.64 24.77 -6.31
N VAL A 325 -15.52 23.80 -6.59
CA VAL A 325 -16.94 24.06 -6.83
C VAL A 325 -17.64 24.57 -5.58
N ALA A 326 -17.34 24.02 -4.40
CA ALA A 326 -17.88 24.53 -3.14
C ALA A 326 -17.49 26.01 -2.93
N ASN A 327 -16.22 26.36 -3.15
CA ASN A 327 -15.75 27.74 -3.04
C ASN A 327 -16.41 28.69 -4.06
N VAL A 328 -16.61 28.24 -5.30
CA VAL A 328 -17.32 29.03 -6.33
C VAL A 328 -18.78 29.25 -5.96
N LEU A 329 -19.47 28.22 -5.47
CA LEU A 329 -20.86 28.31 -5.03
C LEU A 329 -20.99 29.25 -3.82
N GLN A 330 -20.09 29.13 -2.84
CA GLN A 330 -20.09 30.00 -1.66
C GLN A 330 -19.82 31.46 -2.04
N THR A 331 -18.83 31.71 -2.90
CA THR A 331 -18.57 33.06 -3.44
C THR A 331 -19.75 33.60 -4.23
N GLY A 332 -20.43 32.75 -5.00
CA GLY A 332 -21.66 33.12 -5.73
C GLY A 332 -22.79 33.52 -4.78
N ALA A 333 -23.03 32.73 -3.73
CA ALA A 333 -24.01 33.03 -2.69
C ALA A 333 -23.69 34.35 -1.97
N ASP A 334 -22.42 34.59 -1.65
CA ASP A 334 -21.96 35.83 -1.03
C ASP A 334 -22.19 37.02 -1.96
N LYS A 335 -21.84 36.95 -3.25
CA LYS A 335 -22.09 38.06 -4.18
C LYS A 335 -23.57 38.45 -4.29
N LEU A 336 -24.47 37.48 -4.16
CA LEU A 336 -25.92 37.71 -4.20
C LEU A 336 -26.45 38.36 -2.92
N THR A 337 -25.81 38.12 -1.77
CA THR A 337 -26.37 38.49 -0.45
C THR A 337 -25.54 39.51 0.33
N LEU A 338 -24.24 39.64 0.09
CA LEU A 338 -23.34 40.54 0.81
C LEU A 338 -23.58 42.01 0.42
N ALA A 339 -23.55 42.89 1.42
CA ALA A 339 -23.58 44.34 1.25
C ALA A 339 -22.17 44.90 1.09
N ASP A 340 -22.03 46.02 0.38
CA ASP A 340 -20.83 46.85 0.45
C ASP A 340 -20.89 47.68 1.73
N THR A 341 -20.05 47.35 2.71
CA THR A 341 -20.04 48.02 4.02
C THR A 341 -19.62 49.49 3.93
N ASN A 342 -18.83 49.87 2.92
CA ASN A 342 -18.44 51.27 2.73
C ASN A 342 -19.63 52.09 2.21
N GLU A 343 -20.38 51.53 1.26
CA GLU A 343 -21.59 52.18 0.73
C GLU A 343 -22.68 52.28 1.80
N GLU A 344 -22.97 51.19 2.52
CA GLU A 344 -23.95 51.20 3.61
C GLU A 344 -23.50 52.12 4.77
N GLY A 345 -22.20 52.20 5.06
CA GLY A 345 -21.65 53.14 6.05
C GLY A 345 -21.83 54.61 5.65
N ALA A 346 -21.58 54.95 4.38
CA ALA A 346 -21.83 56.29 3.86
C ALA A 346 -23.33 56.64 3.85
N ASN A 347 -24.19 55.68 3.47
CA ASN A 347 -25.64 55.84 3.50
C ASN A 347 -26.16 56.04 4.94
N MET A 348 -25.61 55.32 5.92
CA MET A 348 -25.96 55.50 7.33
C MET A 348 -25.69 56.93 7.80
N LEU A 349 -24.51 57.46 7.50
CA LEU A 349 -24.13 58.83 7.88
C LEU A 349 -25.01 59.88 7.20
N MET A 350 -25.32 59.69 5.93
CA MET A 350 -26.25 60.56 5.20
C MET A 350 -27.65 60.52 5.82
N LEU A 351 -28.16 59.33 6.16
CA LEU A 351 -29.49 59.17 6.74
C LEU A 351 -29.59 59.74 8.15
N GLN A 352 -28.55 59.58 8.98
CA GLN A 352 -28.44 60.23 10.30
C GLN A 352 -28.46 61.77 10.15
N THR A 353 -27.70 62.30 9.18
CA THR A 353 -27.69 63.74 8.87
C THR A 353 -29.08 64.22 8.43
N ARG A 354 -29.74 63.47 7.53
CA ARG A 354 -31.09 63.78 7.05
C ARG A 354 -32.13 63.72 8.17
N GLN A 355 -32.00 62.77 9.10
CA GLN A 355 -32.85 62.68 10.29
C GLN A 355 -32.69 63.92 11.18
N SER A 356 -31.45 64.32 11.48
CA SER A 356 -31.15 65.54 12.27
C SER A 356 -31.70 66.83 11.64
N LEU A 357 -31.60 66.95 10.32
CA LEU A 357 -32.17 68.08 9.57
C LEU A 357 -33.71 68.05 9.59
N SER A 358 -34.31 66.86 9.45
CA SER A 358 -35.77 66.70 9.45
C SER A 358 -36.38 66.97 10.83
N THR A 359 -35.71 66.56 11.92
CA THR A 359 -36.14 66.88 13.30
C THR A 359 -36.00 68.38 13.58
N SER A 360 -34.92 69.01 13.09
CA SER A 360 -34.73 70.46 13.19
C SER A 360 -35.81 71.23 12.42
N ALA A 361 -36.13 70.78 11.19
CA ALA A 361 -37.19 71.35 10.37
C ALA A 361 -38.60 71.15 10.99
N LEU A 362 -38.83 70.01 11.65
CA LEU A 362 -40.08 69.74 12.37
C LEU A 362 -40.23 70.66 13.59
N SER A 363 -39.14 70.86 14.34
CA SER A 363 -39.08 71.82 15.46
C SER A 363 -39.37 73.25 14.99
N LEU A 364 -38.74 73.70 13.89
CA LEU A 364 -39.00 75.01 13.29
C LEU A 364 -40.46 75.16 12.82
N SER A 365 -41.03 74.11 12.19
CA SER A 365 -42.41 74.11 11.72
C SER A 365 -43.42 74.16 12.88
N ALA A 366 -43.11 73.50 13.99
CA ALA A 366 -43.91 73.54 15.22
C ALA A 366 -43.86 74.93 15.88
N GLN A 367 -42.67 75.55 15.96
CA GLN A 367 -42.51 76.92 16.46
C GLN A 367 -43.25 77.95 15.60
N ALA A 368 -43.19 77.81 14.27
CA ALA A 368 -43.91 78.69 13.34
C ALA A 368 -45.44 78.55 13.43
N ALA A 369 -45.96 77.35 13.68
CA ALA A 369 -47.39 77.16 13.93
C ALA A 369 -47.83 77.77 15.28
N GLN A 370 -46.95 77.73 16.29
CA GLN A 370 -47.22 78.26 17.62
C GLN A 370 -47.15 79.79 17.67
N SER A 371 -46.26 80.42 16.89
CA SER A 371 -46.20 81.88 16.75
C SER A 371 -47.42 82.47 16.05
N VAL A 372 -48.01 81.75 15.07
CA VAL A 372 -49.29 82.12 14.46
C VAL A 372 -50.43 81.99 15.48
N LEU A 373 -50.42 80.97 16.34
CA LEU A 373 -51.44 80.80 17.39
C LEU A 373 -51.35 81.90 18.48
N GLN A 374 -50.15 82.37 18.80
CA GLN A 374 -49.91 83.52 19.69
C GLN A 374 -50.41 84.86 19.11
N LEU A 375 -50.63 84.96 17.79
CA LEU A 375 -51.16 86.17 17.15
C LEU A 375 -52.69 86.29 17.27
N PHE A 376 -53.37 85.20 17.63
CA PHE A 376 -54.83 85.12 17.77
C PHE A 376 -55.29 84.88 19.22
N GLN A 377 -54.37 84.97 20.18
CA GLN A 377 -54.62 85.16 21.61
C GLN A 377 -54.28 86.60 21.97
#